data_AF-A0A378U9V3-F1
#
_entry.id   AF-A0A378U9V3-F1
#
_cell.length_a   1.000
_cell.length_b   1.000
_cell.length_c   1.000
_cell.angle_alpha   90.00
_cell.angle_beta   90.00
_cell.angle_gamma   90.00
#
_symmetry.space_group_name_H-M   'P 1'
#
loop_
_entity.id
_entity.type
_entity.pdbx_description
1 polymer ?
#
loop_
_entity_poly.entity_id
_entity_poly.type
_entity_poly.pdbx_seq_one_letter_code
_entity_poly.pdbx_strand_id
1 'polypeptide(L)'
;MRDNLLVVRGDATDTELLSAIERVGLSEWLSGLPDGLSTVLEGGQTAMSAGQRRRLLLARALVSDFSVVLLDEPTENLDATDSQRVLTEILTPGDWFAPDRTVVVATHHLPDTLSCPVVRCPQPGIVTDE
;
A
#
# COMPACT_ATOMS: atom_id res chain seq x y z
N MET A 1 6.90 -1.20 15.20
CA MET A 1 6.45 -0.41 14.03
C MET A 1 7.55 -0.39 12.99
N ARG A 2 8.73 0.14 13.30
CA ARG A 2 9.94 0.07 12.47
C ARG A 2 10.24 -1.33 11.92
N ASP A 3 10.30 -2.34 12.78
CA ASP A 3 10.62 -3.72 12.36
C ASP A 3 9.60 -4.28 11.36
N ASN A 4 8.35 -3.82 11.44
CA ASN A 4 7.33 -4.20 10.46
C ASN A 4 7.63 -3.62 9.08
N LEU A 5 8.26 -2.45 8.98
CA LEU A 5 8.61 -1.83 7.70
C LEU A 5 9.96 -2.35 7.19
N LEU A 6 10.94 -2.56 8.08
CA LEU A 6 12.28 -3.04 7.71
C LEU A 6 12.32 -4.48 7.20
N VAL A 7 11.25 -5.26 7.37
CA VAL A 7 11.15 -6.64 6.87
C VAL A 7 11.35 -6.74 5.35
N VAL A 8 11.01 -5.69 4.60
CA VAL A 8 11.18 -5.67 3.13
C VAL A 8 12.52 -5.10 2.69
N ARG A 9 13.14 -4.23 3.52
CA ARG A 9 14.40 -3.56 3.23
C ARG A 9 15.03 -3.10 4.55
N GLY A 10 16.07 -3.81 4.98
CA GLY A 10 16.63 -3.68 6.33
C GLY A 10 17.49 -2.43 6.57
N ASP A 11 17.94 -1.77 5.51
CA ASP A 11 18.77 -0.56 5.54
C ASP A 11 17.98 0.74 5.32
N ALA A 12 16.65 0.67 5.25
CA ALA A 12 15.80 1.84 5.09
C ALA A 12 15.94 2.82 6.27
N THR A 13 16.12 4.09 5.97
CA THR A 13 16.28 5.17 6.95
C THR A 13 14.95 5.60 7.55
N ASP A 14 14.99 6.18 8.76
CA ASP A 14 13.80 6.77 9.42
C ASP A 14 13.02 7.70 8.51
N THR A 15 13.73 8.53 7.73
CA THR A 15 13.13 9.47 6.79
C THR A 15 12.29 8.75 5.74
N GLU A 16 12.81 7.65 5.17
CA GLU A 16 12.08 6.85 4.19
C GLU A 16 10.89 6.13 4.83
N LEU A 17 11.06 5.62 6.06
CA LEU A 17 9.97 4.99 6.81
C LEU A 17 8.83 5.98 7.10
N LEU A 18 9.16 7.18 7.57
CA LEU A 18 8.20 8.24 7.86
C LEU A 18 7.48 8.71 6.58
N SER A 19 8.22 8.89 5.48
CA SER A 19 7.63 9.25 4.18
C SER A 19 6.64 8.18 3.69
N ALA A 20 6.98 6.90 3.81
CA ALA A 20 6.05 5.82 3.46
C ALA A 20 4.78 5.84 4.33
N ILE A 21 4.92 6.10 5.64
CA ILE A 21 3.81 6.19 6.58
C ILE A 21 2.89 7.37 6.29
N GLU A 22 3.46 8.52 5.94
CA GLU A 22 2.71 9.69 5.54
C GLU A 22 1.88 9.42 4.29
N ARG A 23 2.49 8.84 3.26
CA ARG A 23 1.84 8.58 1.97
C ARG A 23 0.66 7.62 2.08
N VAL A 24 0.76 6.61 2.95
CA VAL A 24 -0.37 5.70 3.22
C VAL A 24 -1.41 6.27 4.18
N GLY A 25 -1.24 7.49 4.70
CA GLY A 25 -2.19 8.14 5.59
C GLY A 25 -2.17 7.61 7.03
N LEU A 26 -1.01 7.17 7.52
CA LEU A 26 -0.85 6.64 8.88
C LEU A 26 -0.14 7.60 9.85
N SER A 27 0.16 8.85 9.44
CA SER A 27 0.86 9.83 10.29
C SER A 27 0.16 10.11 11.62
N GLU A 28 -1.16 10.34 11.60
CA GLU A 28 -1.93 10.61 12.82
C GLU A 28 -1.91 9.39 13.76
N TRP A 29 -2.11 8.19 13.21
CA TRP A 29 -2.03 6.96 13.98
C TRP A 29 -0.64 6.75 14.60
N LEU A 30 0.43 6.95 13.82
CA LEU A 30 1.81 6.88 14.31
C LEU A 30 2.06 7.88 15.45
N SER A 31 1.54 9.10 15.33
CA SER A 31 1.69 10.15 16.35
C SER A 31 0.97 9.82 17.67
N GLY A 32 -0.08 8.99 17.61
CA GLY A 32 -0.80 8.50 18.78
C GLY A 32 -0.15 7.29 19.47
N LEU A 33 0.89 6.69 18.87
CA LEU A 33 1.63 5.59 19.47
C LEU A 33 2.63 6.11 20.53
N PRO A 34 2.83 5.40 21.66
CA PRO A 34 3.64 5.87 22.78
C PRO A 34 5.10 6.15 22.44
N ASP A 35 5.67 5.40 21.47
CA ASP A 35 7.09 5.47 21.08
C ASP A 35 7.26 5.69 19.57
N GLY A 36 6.20 6.13 18.87
CA GLY A 36 6.21 6.35 17.42
C GLY A 36 6.75 5.16 16.62
N LEU A 37 7.80 5.37 15.81
CA LEU A 37 8.42 4.30 15.01
C LEU A 37 9.00 3.17 15.89
N SER A 38 9.39 3.46 17.12
CA SER A 38 9.94 2.46 18.05
C SER A 38 8.87 1.66 18.76
N THR A 39 7.58 2.01 18.62
CA THR A 39 6.49 1.28 19.28
C THR A 39 6.45 -0.16 18.82
N VAL A 40 6.50 -1.09 19.78
CA VAL A 40 6.31 -2.52 19.52
C VAL A 40 4.82 -2.76 19.24
N LEU A 41 4.53 -3.35 18.09
CA LEU A 41 3.16 -3.73 17.74
C LEU A 41 2.94 -5.15 18.24
N GLU A 42 2.30 -5.29 19.40
CA GLU A 42 1.96 -6.60 19.96
C GLU A 42 0.84 -7.28 19.15
N GLY A 43 0.97 -8.60 18.92
CA GLY A 43 -0.01 -9.37 18.19
C GLY A 43 -1.29 -9.58 19.00
N GLY A 44 -2.40 -8.99 18.55
CA GLY A 44 -3.72 -9.16 19.16
C GLY A 44 -4.82 -8.47 18.35
N GLN A 45 -6.09 -8.84 18.61
CA GLN A 45 -7.26 -8.29 17.92
C GLN A 45 -7.52 -6.80 18.22
N THR A 46 -6.85 -6.23 19.23
CA THR A 46 -7.13 -4.91 19.79
C THR A 46 -6.11 -3.81 19.45
N ALA A 47 -5.00 -4.12 18.76
CA ALA A 47 -3.94 -3.13 18.52
C ALA A 47 -4.06 -2.34 17.20
N MET A 48 -4.79 -2.88 16.19
CA MET A 48 -4.81 -2.29 14.85
C MET A 48 -6.08 -2.66 14.08
N SER A 49 -6.77 -1.66 13.52
CA SER A 49 -7.92 -1.87 12.64
C SER A 49 -7.51 -2.56 11.34
N ALA A 50 -8.48 -3.17 10.64
CA ALA A 50 -8.21 -3.81 9.34
C ALA A 50 -7.62 -2.81 8.33
N GLY A 51 -8.18 -1.60 8.25
CA GLY A 51 -7.67 -0.54 7.37
C GLY A 51 -6.28 -0.04 7.75
N GLN A 52 -5.94 0.03 9.04
CA GLN A 52 -4.57 0.36 9.48
C GLN A 52 -3.58 -0.73 9.08
N ARG A 53 -3.96 -2.00 9.26
CA ARG A 53 -3.15 -3.15 8.84
C ARG A 53 -2.88 -3.12 7.34
N ARG A 54 -3.91 -2.85 6.54
CA ARG A 54 -3.81 -2.75 5.08
C ARG A 54 -2.87 -1.61 4.66
N ARG A 55 -3.04 -0.41 5.23
CA ARG A 55 -2.13 0.74 4.99
C ARG A 55 -0.69 0.43 5.42
N LEU A 56 -0.48 -0.30 6.51
CA LEU A 56 0.86 -0.71 6.93
C LEU A 56 1.52 -1.65 5.93
N LEU A 57 0.76 -2.57 5.32
CA LEU A 57 1.25 -3.42 4.23
C LEU A 57 1.58 -2.59 2.97
N LEU A 58 0.78 -1.58 2.64
CA LEU A 58 1.11 -0.64 1.57
C LEU A 58 2.39 0.14 1.86
N ALA A 59 2.61 0.57 3.12
CA ALA A 59 3.84 1.26 3.49
C ALA A 59 5.06 0.36 3.29
N ARG A 60 4.95 -0.95 3.54
CA ARG A 60 6.01 -1.92 3.18
C ARG A 60 6.26 -1.94 1.67
N ALA A 61 5.21 -1.95 0.84
CA ALA A 61 5.38 -1.90 -0.61
C ALA A 61 6.13 -0.62 -1.04
N LEU A 62 5.84 0.53 -0.42
CA LEU A 62 6.53 1.79 -0.70
C LEU A 62 8.00 1.80 -0.28
N VAL A 63 8.33 1.20 0.86
CA VAL A 63 9.72 1.09 1.36
C VAL A 63 10.54 0.12 0.52
N SER A 64 9.91 -0.86 -0.13
CA SER A 64 10.61 -1.84 -0.96
C SER A 64 11.22 -1.23 -2.21
N ASP A 65 12.33 -1.81 -2.67
CA ASP A 65 13.04 -1.50 -3.93
C ASP A 65 12.77 -2.53 -5.03
N PHE A 66 11.74 -3.37 -4.89
CA PHE A 66 11.41 -4.41 -5.88
C PHE A 66 11.02 -3.81 -7.24
N SER A 67 11.61 -4.30 -8.32
CA SER A 67 11.31 -3.88 -9.69
C SER A 67 9.88 -4.22 -10.13
N VAL A 68 9.24 -5.21 -9.49
CA VAL A 68 7.86 -5.62 -9.73
C VAL A 68 7.11 -5.65 -8.41
N VAL A 69 5.95 -5.00 -8.36
CA VAL A 69 5.07 -4.96 -7.18
C VAL A 69 3.70 -5.51 -7.58
N LEU A 70 3.25 -6.56 -6.90
CA LEU A 70 1.91 -7.11 -7.03
C LEU A 70 1.09 -6.75 -5.79
N LEU A 71 -0.06 -6.11 -6.00
CA LEU A 71 -0.96 -5.68 -4.94
C LEU A 71 -2.31 -6.37 -5.11
N ASP A 72 -2.68 -7.20 -4.15
CA ASP A 72 -3.97 -7.90 -4.11
C ASP A 72 -4.94 -7.16 -3.20
N GLU A 73 -5.97 -6.57 -3.82
CA GLU A 73 -6.99 -5.72 -3.18
C GLU A 73 -6.39 -4.69 -2.21
N PRO A 74 -5.50 -3.79 -2.69
CA PRO A 74 -4.75 -2.88 -1.83
C PRO A 74 -5.62 -1.94 -0.99
N THR A 75 -6.87 -1.71 -1.40
CA THR A 75 -7.79 -0.78 -0.77
C THR A 75 -8.93 -1.45 0.00
N GLU A 76 -8.89 -2.77 0.16
CA GLU A 76 -9.88 -3.48 0.96
C GLU A 76 -9.88 -2.95 2.41
N ASN A 77 -11.07 -2.72 2.97
CA ASN A 77 -11.28 -2.13 4.31
C ASN A 77 -10.93 -0.63 4.44
N LEU A 78 -10.76 0.08 3.32
CA LEU A 78 -10.73 1.54 3.26
C LEU A 78 -12.12 2.07 2.91
N ASP A 79 -12.42 3.32 3.28
CA ASP A 79 -13.60 4.00 2.76
C ASP A 79 -13.43 4.35 1.27
N ALA A 80 -14.52 4.75 0.61
CA ALA A 80 -14.52 4.99 -0.84
C ALA A 80 -13.57 6.14 -1.24
N THR A 81 -13.48 7.19 -0.44
CA THR A 81 -12.61 8.35 -0.71
C THR A 81 -11.14 7.95 -0.66
N ASP A 82 -10.75 7.26 0.40
CA ASP A 82 -9.39 6.77 0.56
C ASP A 82 -9.04 5.68 -0.46
N SER A 83 -9.99 4.82 -0.81
CA SER A 83 -9.79 3.79 -1.86
C SER A 83 -9.47 4.43 -3.21
N GLN A 84 -10.26 5.42 -3.61
CA GLN A 84 -10.05 6.15 -4.86
C GLN A 84 -8.68 6.84 -4.89
N ARG A 85 -8.34 7.54 -3.80
CA ARG A 85 -7.05 8.23 -3.66
C ARG A 85 -5.88 7.25 -3.75
N VAL A 86 -5.88 6.20 -2.94
CA VAL A 86 -4.79 5.22 -2.87
C VAL A 86 -4.61 4.49 -4.20
N LEU A 87 -5.70 4.04 -4.85
CA LEU A 87 -5.59 3.40 -6.17
C LEU A 87 -5.05 4.36 -7.23
N THR A 88 -5.46 5.63 -7.20
CA THR A 88 -4.97 6.65 -8.13
C THR A 88 -3.47 6.85 -7.96
N GLU A 89 -3.01 7.03 -6.73
CA GLU A 89 -1.59 7.24 -6.44
C GLU A 89 -0.73 5.98 -6.72
N ILE A 90 -1.26 4.77 -6.50
CA ILE A 90 -0.61 3.49 -6.83
C ILE A 90 -0.39 3.34 -8.34
N LEU A 91 -1.43 3.62 -9.13
CA LEU A 91 -1.47 3.32 -10.57
C LEU A 91 -0.94 4.46 -11.44
N THR A 92 -0.77 5.66 -10.88
CA THR A 92 -0.18 6.79 -11.61
C THR A 92 1.35 6.68 -11.62
N PRO A 93 1.99 6.55 -12.81
CA PRO A 93 3.44 6.40 -12.88
C PRO A 93 4.17 7.60 -12.27
N GLY A 94 5.08 7.34 -11.34
CA GLY A 94 5.86 8.38 -10.65
C GLY A 94 5.23 8.95 -9.39
N ASP A 95 3.96 8.65 -9.09
CA ASP A 95 3.33 9.06 -7.83
C ASP A 95 3.82 8.17 -6.70
N TRP A 96 3.27 6.94 -6.58
CA TRP A 96 3.71 6.08 -5.50
C TRP A 96 4.97 5.29 -5.78
N PHE A 97 5.10 4.84 -7.02
CA PHE A 97 6.17 4.00 -7.48
C PHE A 97 6.93 4.74 -8.58
N ALA A 98 8.25 4.60 -8.57
CA ALA A 98 9.09 5.20 -9.59
C ALA A 98 8.68 4.66 -10.98
N PRO A 99 8.79 5.47 -12.06
CA PRO A 99 8.29 5.10 -13.39
C PRO A 99 8.95 3.86 -14.02
N ASP A 100 10.10 3.44 -13.50
CA ASP A 100 10.84 2.24 -13.90
C ASP A 100 10.37 0.95 -13.20
N ARG A 101 9.45 1.06 -12.24
CA ARG A 101 8.84 -0.09 -11.55
C ARG A 101 7.59 -0.57 -12.28
N THR A 102 7.43 -1.88 -12.35
CA THR A 102 6.19 -2.51 -12.83
C THR A 102 5.23 -2.70 -11.65
N VAL A 103 4.04 -2.14 -11.73
CA VAL A 103 3.00 -2.26 -10.70
C VAL A 103 1.80 -2.98 -11.27
N VAL A 104 1.38 -4.07 -10.64
CA VAL A 104 0.19 -4.84 -11.00
C VAL A 104 -0.77 -4.82 -9.82
N VAL A 105 -2.01 -4.40 -10.06
CA VAL A 105 -3.07 -4.36 -9.05
C VAL A 105 -4.18 -5.31 -9.46
N ALA A 106 -4.52 -6.24 -8.56
CA ALA A 106 -5.77 -6.99 -8.64
C ALA A 106 -6.82 -6.26 -7.82
N THR A 107 -7.91 -5.83 -8.48
CA THR A 107 -9.03 -5.17 -7.80
C THR A 107 -10.33 -5.38 -8.56
N HIS A 108 -11.45 -5.35 -7.83
CA HIS A 108 -12.81 -5.32 -8.36
C HIS A 108 -13.33 -3.91 -8.66
N HIS A 109 -12.61 -2.86 -8.25
CA HIS A 109 -12.99 -1.47 -8.45
C HIS A 109 -11.83 -0.65 -9.00
N LEU A 110 -11.85 -0.39 -10.32
CA LEU A 110 -10.91 0.52 -10.96
C LEU A 110 -11.49 1.93 -11.03
N PRO A 111 -10.77 2.97 -10.58
CA PRO A 111 -11.15 4.37 -10.81
C PRO A 111 -11.35 4.71 -12.29
N ASP A 112 -12.51 5.29 -12.64
CA ASP A 112 -12.83 5.67 -14.03
C ASP A 112 -11.86 6.70 -14.64
N THR A 113 -11.13 7.42 -13.80
CA THR A 113 -10.22 8.50 -14.19
C THR A 113 -8.82 8.03 -14.58
N LEU A 114 -8.49 6.74 -14.39
CA LEU A 114 -7.15 6.22 -14.60
C LEU A 114 -6.99 5.62 -15.99
N SER A 115 -5.94 6.05 -16.68
CA SER A 115 -5.49 5.43 -17.93
C SER A 115 -4.34 4.48 -17.63
N CYS A 116 -4.64 3.18 -17.54
CA CYS A 116 -3.64 2.12 -17.43
C CYS A 116 -4.07 0.91 -18.28
N PRO A 117 -3.14 0.02 -18.65
CA PRO A 117 -3.50 -1.26 -19.24
C PRO A 117 -4.37 -2.07 -18.26
N VAL A 118 -5.52 -2.58 -18.72
CA VAL A 118 -6.46 -3.34 -17.91
C VAL A 118 -6.66 -4.72 -18.53
N VAL A 119 -6.43 -5.77 -17.74
CA VAL A 119 -6.82 -7.13 -18.10
C VAL A 119 -8.09 -7.46 -17.33
N ARG A 120 -9.17 -7.77 -18.05
CA ARG A 120 -10.44 -8.19 -17.43
C ARG A 120 -10.47 -9.70 -17.28
N CYS A 121 -10.77 -10.17 -16.08
CA CYS A 121 -10.93 -11.60 -15.77
C CYS A 121 -12.42 -11.91 -15.51
N PRO A 122 -13.22 -12.19 -16.56
CA PRO A 122 -14.67 -12.38 -16.43
C PRO A 122 -15.07 -13.67 -15.70
N GLN A 123 -14.20 -14.69 -15.66
CA GLN A 123 -14.39 -15.93 -14.90
C GLN A 123 -13.04 -16.44 -14.36
N PRO A 124 -13.03 -17.15 -13.21
CA PRO A 124 -11.81 -17.82 -12.75
C PRO A 124 -11.26 -18.74 -13.83
N GLY A 125 -10.06 -18.47 -14.33
CA GLY A 125 -9.36 -19.30 -15.31
C GLY A 125 -9.59 -18.96 -16.79
N ILE A 126 -10.36 -17.91 -17.13
CA ILE A 126 -10.46 -17.40 -18.51
C ILE A 126 -9.95 -15.96 -18.53
N VAL A 127 -8.79 -15.76 -19.16
CA VAL A 127 -8.21 -14.44 -19.42
C VAL A 127 -8.59 -14.03 -20.84
N THR A 128 -9.19 -12.85 -20.99
CA THR A 128 -9.49 -12.25 -22.30
C THR A 128 -8.68 -10.96 -22.41
N ASP A 129 -7.81 -10.88 -23.42
CA ASP A 129 -7.17 -9.62 -23.82
C ASP A 129 -8.13 -8.85 -24.74
N GLU A 130 -8.29 -7.54 -24.51
CA GLU A 130 -8.87 -6.60 -25.50
C GLU A 130 -7.76 -5.85 -26.25
#